data_AF-A0A7Y3AFJ9-F1
#
_entry.id   AF-A0A7Y3AFJ9-F1
#
_cell.length_a   1.000
_cell.length_b   1.000
_cell.length_c   1.000
_cell.angle_alpha   90.00
_cell.angle_beta   90.00
_cell.angle_gamma   90.00
#
_symmetry.space_group_name_H-M   'P 1'
#
loop_
_entity.id
_entity.type
_entity.pdbx_description
1 polymer ?
#
loop_
_entity_poly.entity_id
_entity_poly.type
_entity_poly.pdbx_seq_one_letter_code
_entity_poly.pdbx_strand_id
1 'polypeptide(L)'
;MSTSSLTKITGITYLRIMARTRGWPYIASWAHRITGVMLVIYVLFHIMTLSTLRNPDAFESKMKFFAAVFPLFLEWFLAIPVIFHALNGGRLVLYELFENRQDQVLLKWVLGLSVSYLLLLGFFMLMGNQTVSALFFWTY
;
A
#
# COMPACT_ATOMS: atom_id res chain seq x y z
N MET A 1 21.86 41.58 13.53
CA MET A 1 21.75 40.18 13.96
C MET A 1 20.84 39.47 12.96
N SER A 2 21.41 38.80 11.95
CA SER A 2 20.64 38.18 10.85
C SER A 2 20.07 36.85 11.35
N THR A 3 18.76 36.79 11.58
CA THR A 3 18.07 35.55 11.93
C THR A 3 18.01 34.68 10.67
N SER A 4 18.68 33.52 10.73
CA SER A 4 18.65 32.52 9.68
C SER A 4 17.19 32.18 9.33
N SER A 5 16.79 32.48 8.09
CA SER A 5 15.56 31.95 7.51
C SER A 5 15.64 30.42 7.55
N LEU A 6 14.96 29.81 8.52
CA LEU A 6 14.75 28.37 8.55
C LEU A 6 13.88 28.03 7.35
N THR A 7 14.53 27.69 6.24
CA THR A 7 13.87 27.28 5.01
C THR A 7 13.10 26.02 5.34
N LYS A 8 11.75 26.09 5.33
CA LYS A 8 10.90 24.92 5.54
C LYS A 8 11.19 23.92 4.42
N ILE A 9 12.02 22.92 4.71
CA ILE A 9 12.28 21.82 3.78
C ILE A 9 10.98 21.02 3.69
N THR A 10 10.34 21.08 2.53
CA THR A 10 9.13 20.28 2.24
C THR A 10 9.48 18.80 2.11
N GLY A 11 8.53 17.91 2.38
CA GLY A 11 8.74 16.46 2.27
C GLY A 11 9.23 16.01 0.89
N ILE A 12 8.78 16.68 -0.18
CA ILE A 12 9.24 16.44 -1.56
C ILE A 12 10.73 16.79 -1.71
N THR A 13 11.15 17.93 -1.15
CA THR A 13 12.56 18.35 -1.16
C THR A 13 13.43 17.37 -0.40
N TYR A 14 12.95 16.87 0.75
CA TYR A 14 13.65 15.84 1.53
C TYR A 14 13.81 14.52 0.75
N LEU A 15 12.73 14.01 0.13
CA LEU A 15 12.79 12.80 -0.70
C LEU A 15 13.75 12.95 -1.88
N ARG A 16 13.75 14.12 -2.53
CA ARG A 16 14.66 14.41 -3.66
C ARG A 16 16.12 14.44 -3.21
N ILE A 17 16.41 15.01 -2.04
CA ILE A 17 17.76 15.02 -1.44
C ILE A 17 18.20 13.58 -1.12
N MET A 18 17.33 12.77 -0.50
CA MET A 18 17.65 11.37 -0.20
C MET A 18 17.88 10.55 -1.47
N ALA A 19 17.04 10.71 -2.50
CA ALA A 19 17.20 10.02 -3.78
C ALA A 19 18.55 10.35 -4.43
N ARG A 20 18.96 11.62 -4.36
CA ARG A 20 20.23 12.09 -4.93
C ARG A 20 21.46 11.64 -4.14
N THR A 21 21.36 11.59 -2.81
CA THR A 21 22.50 11.29 -1.92
C THR A 21 22.68 9.80 -1.63
N ARG A 22 21.58 9.05 -1.52
CA ARG A 22 21.57 7.63 -1.12
C ARG A 22 21.00 6.70 -2.20
N GLY A 23 20.36 7.24 -3.23
CA GLY A 23 19.75 6.47 -4.32
C GLY A 23 18.30 6.03 -4.04
N TRP A 24 17.60 5.68 -5.12
CA TRP A 24 16.24 5.13 -5.06
C TRP A 24 16.09 3.82 -4.26
N PRO A 25 17.06 2.88 -4.27
CA PRO A 25 16.97 1.67 -3.46
C PRO A 25 16.90 1.94 -1.95
N TYR A 26 17.55 3.01 -1.48
CA TYR A 26 17.47 3.45 -0.09
C TYR A 26 16.06 3.93 0.29
N ILE A 27 15.41 4.70 -0.60
CA ILE A 27 14.03 5.14 -0.37
C ILE A 27 13.09 3.94 -0.37
N ALA A 28 13.26 3.02 -1.33
CA ALA A 28 12.45 1.82 -1.44
C ALA A 28 12.55 0.91 -0.21
N SER A 29 13.74 0.79 0.39
CA SER A 29 13.93 -0.02 1.61
C SER A 29 13.21 0.59 2.83
N TRP A 30 13.25 1.92 2.99
CA TRP A 30 12.48 2.60 4.03
C TRP A 30 10.98 2.51 3.80
N ALA A 31 10.53 2.71 2.56
CA ALA A 31 9.13 2.55 2.19
C ALA A 31 8.64 1.13 2.51
N HIS A 32 9.45 0.10 2.27
CA HIS A 32 9.08 -1.29 2.56
C HIS A 32 8.89 -1.54 4.05
N ARG A 33 9.74 -0.96 4.90
CA ARG A 33 9.61 -1.07 6.36
C ARG A 33 8.37 -0.33 6.87
N ILE A 34 8.14 0.90 6.41
CA ILE A 34 6.99 1.70 6.81
C ILE A 34 5.69 0.98 6.41
N THR A 35 5.61 0.52 5.16
CA THR A 35 4.46 -0.25 4.69
C THR A 35 4.29 -1.55 5.48
N GLY A 36 5.37 -2.26 5.82
CA GLY A 36 5.30 -3.45 6.67
C GLY A 36 4.69 -3.18 8.05
N VAL A 37 5.12 -2.10 8.73
CA VAL A 37 4.55 -1.68 10.02
C VAL A 37 3.07 -1.30 9.88
N MET A 38 2.71 -0.57 8.82
CA MET A 38 1.31 -0.24 8.52
C MET A 38 0.47 -1.50 8.32
N LEU A 39 1.00 -2.52 7.62
CA LEU A 39 0.31 -3.78 7.38
C LEU A 39 0.13 -4.59 8.66
N VAL A 40 1.11 -4.62 9.56
CA VAL A 40 0.96 -5.28 10.87
C VAL A 40 -0.19 -4.65 11.66
N ILE A 41 -0.23 -3.32 11.73
CA ILE A 41 -1.32 -2.58 12.41
C ILE A 41 -2.66 -2.90 11.72
N TYR A 42 -2.70 -2.83 10.39
CA TYR A 42 -3.90 -3.14 9.61
C TYR A 42 -4.42 -4.55 9.89
N VAL A 43 -3.55 -5.57 9.89
CA VAL A 43 -3.94 -6.96 10.14
C VAL A 43 -4.54 -7.12 11.54
N LEU A 44 -4.02 -6.42 12.56
CA LEU A 44 -4.63 -6.43 13.90
C LEU A 44 -6.06 -5.87 13.88
N PHE A 45 -6.26 -4.71 13.26
CA PHE A 45 -7.61 -4.13 13.07
C PHE A 45 -8.52 -5.07 12.28
N HIS A 46 -7.98 -5.75 11.27
CA HIS A 46 -8.71 -6.68 10.41
C HIS A 46 -9.18 -7.91 11.20
N ILE A 47 -8.30 -8.51 12.01
CA ILE A 47 -8.65 -9.64 12.88
C ILE A 47 -9.71 -9.24 13.92
N MET A 48 -9.61 -8.06 14.52
CA MET A 48 -10.62 -7.54 15.47
C MET A 48 -11.98 -7.28 14.84
N THR A 49 -12.01 -7.03 13.53
CA THR A 49 -13.24 -6.89 12.76
C THR A 49 -13.84 -8.26 12.49
N LEU A 50 -13.06 -9.17 11.91
CA LEU A 50 -13.50 -10.50 11.53
C LEU A 50 -13.84 -11.41 12.73
N SER A 51 -13.33 -11.11 13.93
CA SER A 51 -13.71 -11.84 15.15
C SER A 51 -15.21 -11.77 15.45
N THR A 52 -15.92 -10.78 14.89
CA THR A 52 -17.38 -10.62 15.05
C THR A 52 -18.21 -11.38 14.01
N LEU A 53 -17.59 -12.08 13.05
CA LEU A 53 -18.28 -12.79 11.96
C LEU A 53 -19.35 -13.78 12.43
N ARG A 54 -19.19 -14.37 13.62
CA ARG A 54 -20.15 -15.35 14.17
C ARG A 54 -21.46 -14.73 14.67
N ASN A 55 -21.48 -13.41 14.90
CA ASN A 55 -22.66 -12.67 15.31
C ASN A 55 -23.02 -11.66 14.20
N PRO A 56 -24.02 -11.97 13.36
CA PRO A 56 -24.40 -11.12 12.23
C PRO A 56 -24.70 -9.67 12.63
N ASP A 57 -25.44 -9.45 13.70
CA ASP A 57 -25.84 -8.10 14.14
C ASP A 57 -24.62 -7.26 14.56
N ALA A 58 -23.68 -7.89 15.28
CA ALA A 58 -22.44 -7.23 15.70
C ALA A 58 -21.55 -6.89 14.50
N PHE A 59 -21.45 -7.79 13.53
CA PHE A 59 -20.67 -7.58 12.31
C PHE A 59 -21.30 -6.48 11.44
N GLU A 60 -22.62 -6.52 11.22
CA GLU A 60 -23.34 -5.53 10.43
C GLU A 60 -23.20 -4.13 11.03
N SER A 61 -23.31 -3.99 12.36
CA SER A 61 -23.09 -2.72 13.07
C SER A 61 -21.68 -2.15 12.82
N LYS A 62 -20.65 -3.00 12.86
CA LYS A 62 -19.27 -2.59 12.54
C LYS A 62 -19.10 -2.18 11.08
N MET A 63 -19.70 -2.92 10.14
CA MET A 63 -19.65 -2.58 8.72
C MET A 63 -20.35 -1.24 8.43
N LYS A 64 -21.48 -0.97 9.08
CA LYS A 64 -22.16 0.34 8.99
C LYS A 64 -21.27 1.48 9.50
N PHE A 65 -20.58 1.26 10.62
CA PHE A 65 -19.62 2.23 11.14
C PHE A 65 -18.48 2.49 10.14
N PHE A 66 -17.88 1.45 9.56
CA PHE A 66 -16.81 1.61 8.58
C PHE A 66 -17.30 2.31 7.31
N ALA A 67 -18.47 1.96 6.79
CA ALA A 67 -19.04 2.64 5.63
C ALA A 67 -19.24 4.15 5.87
N ALA A 68 -19.55 4.56 7.11
CA ALA A 68 -19.70 5.96 7.47
C ALA A 68 -18.36 6.71 7.67
N VAL A 69 -17.36 6.05 8.28
CA VAL A 69 -16.08 6.68 8.64
C VAL A 69 -15.05 6.62 7.51
N PHE A 70 -15.08 5.54 6.74
CA PHE A 70 -14.12 5.24 5.70
C PHE A 70 -14.85 5.12 4.36
N PRO A 71 -15.15 6.26 3.69
CA PRO A 71 -15.72 6.20 2.36
C PRO A 71 -14.75 5.46 1.41
N LEU A 72 -15.28 4.93 0.30
CA LEU A 72 -14.62 4.13 -0.74
C LEU A 72 -13.16 4.53 -1.06
N PHE A 73 -12.83 5.83 -0.96
CA PHE A 73 -11.48 6.36 -1.16
C PHE A 73 -10.42 5.80 -0.19
N LEU A 74 -10.78 5.45 1.05
CA LEU A 74 -9.80 4.94 2.01
C LEU A 74 -9.44 3.47 1.74
N GLU A 75 -10.38 2.66 1.28
CA GLU A 75 -10.10 1.27 0.87
C GLU A 75 -9.09 1.25 -0.28
N TRP A 76 -9.27 2.14 -1.26
CA TRP A 76 -8.31 2.33 -2.35
C TRP A 76 -6.94 2.81 -1.85
N PHE A 77 -6.91 3.75 -0.90
CA PHE A 77 -5.66 4.24 -0.30
C PHE A 77 -4.91 3.13 0.44
N LEU A 78 -5.63 2.24 1.11
CA LEU A 78 -5.05 1.13 1.86
C LEU A 78 -4.43 0.04 0.96
N ALA A 79 -4.82 -0.02 -0.32
CA ALA A 79 -4.19 -0.90 -1.30
C ALA A 79 -2.74 -0.50 -1.62
N ILE A 80 -2.40 0.80 -1.53
CA ILE A 80 -1.06 1.33 -1.83
C ILE A 80 0.03 0.62 -1.01
N PRO A 81 -0.02 0.60 0.34
CA PRO A 81 1.01 -0.07 1.13
C PRO A 81 1.06 -1.58 0.87
N VAL A 82 -0.09 -2.25 0.66
CA VAL A 82 -0.15 -3.70 0.38
C VAL A 82 0.60 -4.05 -0.90
N ILE A 83 0.23 -3.41 -2.01
CA ILE A 83 0.75 -3.71 -3.35
C ILE A 83 2.25 -3.42 -3.41
N PHE A 84 2.66 -2.24 -2.93
CA PHE A 84 4.07 -1.89 -2.89
C PHE A 84 4.86 -2.87 -2.02
N HIS A 85 4.38 -3.19 -0.81
CA HIS A 85 5.08 -4.09 0.10
C HIS A 85 5.28 -5.48 -0.51
N ALA A 86 4.24 -6.03 -1.14
CA ALA A 86 4.29 -7.34 -1.80
C ALA A 86 5.26 -7.36 -2.98
N LEU A 87 5.15 -6.40 -3.92
CA LEU A 87 6.02 -6.35 -5.10
C LEU A 87 7.47 -6.04 -4.73
N ASN A 88 7.69 -5.11 -3.80
CA ASN A 88 9.02 -4.79 -3.30
C ASN A 88 9.63 -5.96 -2.51
N GLY A 89 8.82 -6.71 -1.75
CA GLY A 89 9.25 -7.95 -1.11
C GLY A 89 9.67 -9.00 -2.14
N GLY A 90 8.90 -9.18 -3.21
CA GLY A 90 9.27 -10.03 -4.35
C GLY A 90 10.61 -9.64 -4.99
N ARG A 91 10.87 -8.33 -5.14
CA ARG A 91 12.19 -7.84 -5.57
C ARG A 91 13.31 -8.31 -4.64
N LEU A 92 13.12 -8.19 -3.33
CA LEU A 92 14.12 -8.64 -2.34
C LEU A 92 14.32 -10.16 -2.38
N VAL A 93 13.25 -10.93 -2.55
CA VAL A 93 13.33 -12.39 -2.74
C VAL A 93 14.14 -12.75 -3.98
N LEU A 94 13.88 -12.10 -5.12
CA LEU A 94 14.65 -12.28 -6.36
C LEU A 94 16.12 -11.91 -6.18
N TYR A 95 16.39 -10.86 -5.41
CA TYR A 95 17.75 -10.45 -5.09
C TYR A 95 18.45 -11.50 -4.22
N GLU A 96 17.90 -11.86 -3.07
CA GLU A 96 18.58 -12.71 -2.09
C GLU A 96 18.62 -14.19 -2.48
N LEU A 97 17.52 -14.74 -3.03
CA LEU A 97 17.42 -16.18 -3.31
C LEU A 97 17.85 -16.56 -4.73
N PHE A 98 17.71 -15.64 -5.69
CA PHE A 98 17.97 -15.92 -7.11
C PHE A 98 19.12 -15.10 -7.69
N GLU A 99 19.85 -14.38 -6.83
CA GLU A 99 21.00 -13.55 -7.19
C GLU A 99 20.73 -12.51 -8.29
N ASN A 100 19.47 -12.11 -8.50
CA ASN A 100 19.13 -11.13 -9.51
C ASN A 100 19.54 -9.72 -9.06
N ARG A 101 20.69 -9.25 -9.57
CA ARG A 101 21.26 -7.93 -9.24
C ARG A 101 20.73 -6.77 -10.09
N GLN A 102 19.69 -6.98 -10.91
CA GLN A 102 19.11 -5.94 -11.76
C GLN A 102 18.17 -4.98 -11.00
N ASP A 103 18.61 -4.45 -9.86
CA ASP A 103 17.78 -3.72 -8.89
C ASP A 103 17.07 -2.51 -9.51
N GLN A 104 17.76 -1.76 -10.38
CA GLN A 104 17.18 -0.60 -11.07
C GLN A 104 16.02 -0.97 -12.01
N VAL A 105 16.15 -2.09 -12.72
CA VAL A 105 15.11 -2.58 -13.65
C VAL A 105 13.93 -3.13 -12.84
N LEU A 106 14.21 -3.96 -11.84
CA LEU A 106 13.18 -4.51 -10.97
C LEU A 106 12.43 -3.43 -10.20
N LEU A 107 13.10 -2.38 -9.73
CA LEU A 107 12.45 -1.27 -9.03
C LEU A 107 11.49 -0.50 -9.95
N LYS A 108 11.83 -0.33 -11.24
CA LYS A 108 10.90 0.22 -12.25
C LYS A 108 9.69 -0.69 -12.43
N TRP A 109 9.88 -2.01 -12.47
CA TRP A 109 8.77 -2.97 -12.53
C TRP A 109 7.88 -2.92 -11.29
N VAL A 110 8.48 -2.85 -10.09
CA VAL A 110 7.73 -2.68 -8.84
C VAL A 110 6.84 -1.44 -8.90
N LEU A 111 7.39 -0.29 -9.30
CA LEU A 111 6.64 0.95 -9.41
C LEU A 111 5.56 0.87 -10.52
N GLY A 112 5.93 0.39 -11.70
CA GLY A 112 5.02 0.27 -12.84
C GLY A 112 3.84 -0.63 -12.54
N LEU A 113 4.09 -1.85 -12.04
CA LEU A 113 3.05 -2.80 -11.66
C LEU A 113 2.19 -2.27 -10.50
N SER A 114 2.79 -1.59 -9.52
CA SER A 114 2.02 -0.98 -8.43
C SER A 114 1.03 0.06 -8.94
N VAL A 115 1.48 0.97 -9.80
CA VAL A 115 0.62 2.01 -10.39
C VAL A 115 -0.44 1.39 -11.29
N SER A 116 -0.07 0.45 -12.16
CA SER A 116 -1.01 -0.23 -13.04
C SER A 116 -2.12 -0.94 -12.25
N TYR A 117 -1.77 -1.65 -11.17
CA TYR A 117 -2.76 -2.30 -10.32
C TYR A 117 -3.67 -1.29 -9.62
N LEU A 118 -3.12 -0.20 -9.04
CA LEU A 118 -3.91 0.83 -8.37
C LEU A 118 -4.90 1.51 -9.31
N LEU A 119 -4.50 1.77 -10.56
CA LEU A 119 -5.39 2.33 -11.58
C LEU A 119 -6.48 1.35 -11.98
N LEU A 120 -6.14 0.08 -12.17
CA LEU A 120 -7.12 -0.97 -12.48
C LEU A 120 -8.14 -1.13 -11.35
N LEU A 121 -7.68 -1.16 -10.10
CA LEU A 121 -8.53 -1.23 -8.91
C LEU A 121 -9.46 0.00 -8.83
N GLY A 122 -8.90 1.21 -9.00
CA GLY A 122 -9.69 2.44 -9.00
C GLY A 122 -10.73 2.47 -10.12
N PHE A 123 -10.38 1.99 -11.31
CA PHE A 123 -11.31 1.86 -12.43
C PHE A 123 -12.49 0.93 -12.09
N PHE A 124 -12.22 -0.25 -11.53
CA PHE A 124 -13.29 -1.17 -11.10
C PHE A 124 -14.17 -0.58 -9.99
N MET A 125 -13.58 0.13 -9.03
CA MET A 125 -14.34 0.82 -7.98
C MET A 125 -15.27 1.91 -8.55
N LEU A 126 -14.80 2.69 -9.54
CA LEU A 126 -15.59 3.74 -10.18
C LEU A 126 -16.73 3.20 -11.05
N MET A 127 -16.55 2.03 -11.68
CA MET A 127 -17.61 1.39 -12.45
C MET A 127 -18.79 0.94 -11.58
N GLY A 128 -18.63 0.82 -10.26
CA GLY A 128 -19.70 0.53 -9.30
C GLY A 128 -20.33 -0.87 -9.41
N ASN A 129 -20.02 -1.62 -10.46
CA ASN A 129 -20.48 -2.98 -10.67
C ASN A 129 -19.52 -4.00 -10.04
N GLN A 130 -19.43 -4.02 -8.72
CA GLN A 130 -18.60 -4.98 -7.97
C GLN A 130 -19.26 -6.37 -7.86
N THR A 131 -20.16 -6.73 -8.79
CA THR A 131 -20.71 -8.09 -8.83
C THR A 131 -19.73 -8.99 -9.58
N VAL A 132 -19.16 -9.96 -8.88
CA VAL A 132 -18.41 -11.06 -9.50
C VAL A 132 -19.35 -12.25 -9.68
N SER A 133 -19.22 -12.96 -10.80
CA SER A 133 -20.01 -14.18 -11.00
C SER A 133 -19.69 -15.19 -9.89
N ALA A 134 -20.67 -16.01 -9.49
CA ALA A 134 -20.48 -17.03 -8.45
C ALA A 134 -19.31 -17.97 -8.75
N LEU A 135 -18.98 -18.20 -10.02
CA LEU A 135 -17.87 -19.04 -10.45
C LEU A 135 -16.50 -18.40 -10.15
N PHE A 136 -16.40 -17.07 -10.25
CA PHE A 136 -15.20 -16.31 -9.86
C PHE A 136 -15.17 -15.96 -8.37
N PHE A 137 -16.31 -15.94 -7.68
CA PHE A 137 -16.41 -15.61 -6.24
C PHE A 137 -15.51 -16.48 -5.34
N TRP A 138 -15.31 -17.75 -5.69
CA TRP A 138 -14.52 -18.71 -4.90
C TRP A 138 -13.03 -18.75 -5.23
N THR A 139 -12.56 -17.90 -6.15
CA THR A 139 -11.14 -17.87 -6.57
C THR A 139 -10.27 -16.90 -5.74
N TYR A 140 -10.82 -16.35 -4.65
CA TYR A 140 -10.14 -15.44 -3.72
C TYR A 140 -10.04 -16.06 -2.32
#